data_AF-A0A914TJ79-F1
#
_entry.id   AF-A0A914TJ79-F1
#
_cell.length_a   1.000
_cell.length_b   1.000
_cell.length_c   1.000
_cell.angle_alpha   90.00
_cell.angle_beta   90.00
_cell.angle_gamma   90.00
#
_symmetry.space_group_name_H-M   'P 1'
#
loop_
_entity.id
_entity.type
_entity.pdbx_description
1 polymer ?
#
loop_
_entity_poly.entity_id
_entity_poly.type
_entity_poly.pdbx_seq_one_letter_code
_entity_poly.pdbx_strand_id
1 'polypeptide(L)'
;MVSCLGIVFMIATFSISSAQLSTVNACLKEAKAIPGNSLNGRTLAGIVGYGWDDLQSVVTKPVFLEEFKSCQSEPTGAFLLPDNVIATPVLQTSLDRMEEYYETFKDYKQTITNTFTASTGGGYGLFQASGSFSIKHQTSKETFAKYKSSLLHTKLVYRSFNLYRDPVSALDPGFIDRIKQISNAVSGNFTYQAKYLAEMVVKDFGTH
;
A
#
# COMPACT_ATOMS: atom_id res chain seq x y z
N MET A 1 -12.55 28.85 -16.83
CA MET A 1 -12.92 27.61 -17.52
C MET A 1 -12.44 26.44 -16.68
N VAL A 2 -13.39 25.68 -16.14
CA VAL A 2 -13.17 24.58 -15.20
C VAL A 2 -12.63 23.38 -15.98
N SER A 3 -11.40 22.98 -15.68
CA SER A 3 -10.82 21.73 -16.14
C SER A 3 -10.86 20.76 -14.97
N CYS A 4 -11.75 19.77 -15.04
CA CYS A 4 -11.87 18.70 -14.07
C CYS A 4 -12.12 17.41 -14.85
N LEU A 5 -11.15 16.50 -14.84
CA LEU A 5 -11.30 15.05 -14.68
C LEU A 5 -9.96 14.40 -15.01
N GLY A 6 -9.14 14.23 -13.98
CA GLY A 6 -8.06 13.25 -13.99
C GLY A 6 -8.36 12.21 -12.93
N ILE A 7 -9.19 11.22 -13.26
CA ILE A 7 -9.27 10.00 -12.45
C ILE A 7 -7.95 9.28 -12.67
N VAL A 8 -6.96 9.53 -11.82
CA VAL A 8 -5.74 8.74 -11.79
C VAL A 8 -6.08 7.43 -11.08
N PHE A 9 -6.41 6.41 -11.86
CA PHE A 9 -6.27 5.04 -11.39
C PHE A 9 -4.77 4.79 -11.19
N MET A 10 -4.30 4.83 -9.94
CA MET A 10 -3.04 4.13 -9.61
C MET A 10 -3.31 2.64 -9.75
N ILE A 11 -3.07 2.10 -10.94
CA ILE A 11 -2.88 0.67 -11.10
C ILE A 11 -1.44 0.43 -10.65
N ALA A 12 -1.26 0.08 -9.38
CA ALA A 12 -0.03 -0.54 -8.96
C ALA A 12 0.03 -1.90 -9.67
N THR A 13 0.79 -1.98 -10.76
CA THR A 13 1.02 -3.24 -11.46
C THR A 13 2.02 -4.05 -10.64
N PHE A 14 1.50 -4.82 -9.67
CA PHE A 14 2.30 -5.82 -9.00
C PHE A 14 2.50 -6.99 -9.95
N SER A 15 3.76 -7.34 -10.20
CA SER A 15 4.09 -8.56 -10.95
C SER A 15 3.85 -9.76 -10.06
N ILE A 16 2.66 -10.35 -10.15
CA ILE A 16 2.36 -11.66 -9.56
C ILE A 16 3.24 -12.69 -10.26
N SER A 17 3.94 -13.54 -9.50
CA SER A 17 4.74 -14.62 -10.09
C SER A 17 3.85 -15.59 -10.88
N SER A 18 4.39 -16.28 -11.88
CA SER A 18 3.62 -17.26 -12.68
C SER A 18 3.01 -18.38 -11.82
N ALA A 19 3.68 -18.77 -10.73
CA ALA A 19 3.21 -19.76 -9.77
C ALA A 19 2.06 -19.23 -8.88
N GLN A 20 2.09 -17.96 -8.48
CA GLN A 20 0.95 -17.35 -7.79
C GLN A 20 -0.23 -17.19 -8.74
N LEU A 21 0.00 -16.82 -10.00
CA LEU A 21 -1.06 -16.65 -10.99
C LEU A 21 -1.79 -17.98 -11.27
N SER A 22 -1.07 -19.11 -11.35
CA SER A 22 -1.71 -20.42 -11.52
C SER A 22 -2.55 -20.81 -10.31
N THR A 23 -2.06 -20.53 -9.09
CA THR A 23 -2.78 -20.81 -7.84
C THR A 23 -4.05 -19.96 -7.73
N VAL A 24 -3.96 -18.66 -7.99
CA VAL A 24 -5.11 -17.75 -8.02
C VAL A 24 -6.15 -18.22 -9.04
N ASN A 25 -5.73 -18.58 -10.25
CA ASN A 25 -6.64 -19.08 -11.28
C ASN A 25 -7.32 -20.39 -10.88
N ALA A 26 -6.63 -21.28 -10.16
CA ALA A 26 -7.21 -22.50 -9.62
C ALA A 26 -8.31 -22.16 -8.59
N CYS A 27 -8.01 -21.32 -7.60
CA CYS A 27 -9.00 -20.88 -6.61
C CYS A 27 -10.21 -20.19 -7.24
N LEU A 28 -9.98 -19.32 -8.23
CA LEU A 28 -11.06 -18.64 -8.95
C LEU A 28 -11.94 -19.61 -9.75
N LYS A 29 -11.36 -20.68 -10.30
CA LYS A 29 -12.10 -21.73 -11.00
C LYS A 29 -12.97 -22.53 -10.03
N GLU A 30 -12.42 -22.92 -8.88
CA GLU A 30 -13.17 -23.63 -7.83
C GLU A 30 -14.29 -22.77 -7.28
N ALA A 31 -14.02 -21.50 -6.98
CA ALA A 31 -15.01 -20.55 -6.50
C ALA A 31 -16.20 -20.40 -7.46
N LYS A 32 -15.96 -20.30 -8.77
CA LYS A 32 -17.01 -20.20 -9.79
C LYS A 32 -17.87 -21.46 -9.91
N ALA A 33 -17.38 -22.61 -9.45
CA ALA A 33 -18.13 -23.86 -9.45
C ALA A 33 -19.14 -23.95 -8.28
N ILE A 34 -19.04 -23.06 -7.28
CA ILE A 34 -19.95 -23.02 -6.12
C ILE A 34 -21.21 -22.23 -6.49
N PRO A 35 -22.41 -22.83 -6.48
CA PRO A 35 -23.66 -22.13 -6.78
C PRO A 35 -23.91 -20.97 -5.79
N GLY A 36 -24.17 -19.78 -6.32
CA GLY A 36 -24.42 -18.57 -5.51
C GLY A 36 -23.17 -17.78 -5.12
N ASN A 37 -21.98 -18.21 -5.52
CA ASN A 37 -20.74 -17.48 -5.28
C ASN A 37 -20.61 -16.25 -6.21
N SER A 38 -20.25 -15.08 -5.67
CA SER A 38 -20.11 -13.82 -6.41
C SER A 38 -18.66 -13.48 -6.80
N LEU A 39 -17.73 -14.40 -6.59
CA LEU A 39 -16.29 -14.20 -6.81
C LEU A 39 -16.00 -13.80 -8.26
N ASN A 40 -15.81 -12.49 -8.46
CA ASN A 40 -15.69 -11.87 -9.78
C ASN A 40 -14.25 -11.83 -10.32
N GLY A 41 -13.41 -12.80 -9.91
CA GLY A 41 -12.03 -12.88 -10.40
C GLY A 41 -11.08 -11.84 -9.82
N ARG A 42 -11.43 -11.21 -8.68
CA ARG A 42 -10.64 -10.15 -8.06
C ARG A 42 -9.95 -10.65 -6.79
N THR A 43 -8.76 -10.14 -6.53
CA THR A 43 -7.98 -10.44 -5.33
C THR A 43 -7.70 -9.15 -4.55
N LEU A 44 -7.48 -9.28 -3.24
CA LEU A 44 -6.95 -8.21 -2.39
C LEU A 44 -5.44 -8.43 -2.15
N ALA A 45 -4.72 -8.69 -3.24
CA ALA A 45 -3.26 -8.82 -3.27
C ALA A 45 -2.58 -7.45 -3.22
N GLY A 46 -1.34 -7.39 -2.72
CA GLY A 46 -0.52 -6.17 -2.76
C GLY A 46 -0.94 -5.08 -1.77
N ILE A 47 -1.78 -5.41 -0.78
CA ILE A 47 -2.32 -4.44 0.18
C ILE A 47 -1.65 -4.58 1.55
N VAL A 48 -1.78 -5.76 2.20
CA VAL A 48 -1.26 -5.98 3.56
C VAL A 48 -0.04 -6.87 3.53
N GLY A 49 1.01 -6.49 4.26
CA GLY A 49 2.28 -7.24 4.35
C GLY A 49 3.30 -6.87 3.28
N TYR A 50 3.03 -5.80 2.52
CA TYR A 50 3.99 -5.16 1.63
C TYR A 50 4.65 -3.99 2.35
N GLY A 51 5.88 -3.71 1.96
CA GLY A 51 6.58 -2.54 2.44
C GLY A 51 6.01 -1.25 1.88
N TRP A 52 6.33 -0.13 2.52
CA TRP A 52 5.82 1.20 2.18
C TRP A 52 6.93 2.25 2.26
N ASP A 53 7.16 2.97 1.16
CA ASP A 53 7.99 4.17 1.16
C ASP A 53 7.15 5.36 1.62
N ASP A 54 7.35 5.77 2.87
CA ASP A 54 6.61 6.88 3.48
C ASP A 54 6.88 8.23 2.82
N LEU A 55 8.06 8.45 2.21
CA LEU A 55 8.40 9.72 1.55
C LEU A 55 7.67 9.87 0.23
N GLN A 56 7.65 8.81 -0.56
CA GLN A 56 7.02 8.77 -1.88
C GLN A 56 5.54 8.38 -1.83
N SER A 57 5.09 7.81 -0.70
CA SER A 57 3.75 7.23 -0.53
C SER A 57 3.46 6.14 -1.56
N VAL A 58 4.35 5.17 -1.68
CA VAL A 58 4.19 4.05 -2.61
C VAL A 58 4.45 2.73 -1.92
N VAL A 59 3.68 1.72 -2.33
CA VAL A 59 3.92 0.33 -1.94
C VAL A 59 5.21 -0.16 -2.60
N THR A 60 6.00 -0.93 -1.87
CA THR A 60 7.28 -1.49 -2.33
C THR A 60 7.20 -3.02 -2.41
N LYS A 61 8.29 -3.75 -2.16
CA LYS A 61 8.33 -5.21 -2.21
C LYS A 61 7.56 -5.87 -1.04
N PRO A 62 7.07 -7.10 -1.22
CA PRO A 62 6.45 -7.87 -0.14
C PRO A 62 7.45 -8.12 1.00
N VAL A 63 7.06 -7.84 2.23
CA VAL A 63 7.82 -8.21 3.44
C VAL A 63 7.36 -9.57 3.95
N PHE A 64 6.06 -9.83 3.82
CA PHE A 64 5.44 -11.11 4.13
C PHE A 64 5.12 -11.89 2.86
N LEU A 65 5.16 -13.22 2.98
CA LEU A 65 4.81 -14.12 1.91
C LEU A 65 3.33 -13.92 1.52
N GLU A 66 3.08 -13.75 0.23
CA GLU A 66 1.74 -13.65 -0.33
C GLU A 66 1.40 -14.94 -1.09
N GLU A 67 0.43 -15.70 -0.60
CA GLU A 67 -0.01 -16.97 -1.21
C GLU A 67 -1.54 -17.05 -1.19
N PHE A 68 -2.11 -17.96 -1.96
CA PHE A 68 -3.57 -18.15 -2.08
C PHE A 68 -3.96 -19.63 -1.94
N LYS A 69 -3.20 -20.43 -1.19
CA LYS A 69 -3.38 -21.89 -1.11
C LYS A 69 -4.69 -22.27 -0.42
N SER A 70 -5.17 -21.46 0.50
CA SER A 70 -6.43 -21.71 1.23
C SER A 70 -7.68 -21.31 0.45
N CYS A 71 -7.52 -20.62 -0.70
CA CYS A 71 -8.61 -20.07 -1.51
C CYS A 71 -9.64 -19.28 -0.68
N GLN A 72 -9.21 -18.64 0.40
CA GLN A 72 -10.09 -17.86 1.27
C GLN A 72 -10.60 -16.60 0.55
N SER A 73 -11.82 -16.21 0.88
CA SER A 73 -12.43 -14.97 0.42
C SER A 73 -12.86 -14.13 1.61
N GLU A 74 -13.05 -12.83 1.38
CA GLU A 74 -13.72 -11.99 2.38
C GLU A 74 -15.20 -12.42 2.53
N PRO A 75 -15.91 -11.99 3.61
CA PRO A 75 -17.24 -12.50 3.97
C PRO A 75 -18.36 -12.42 2.92
N THR A 76 -18.31 -11.45 1.99
CA THR A 76 -19.25 -11.27 0.88
C THR A 76 -18.91 -12.14 -0.34
N GLY A 77 -17.73 -12.75 -0.37
CA GLY A 77 -17.28 -13.61 -1.46
C GLY A 77 -17.11 -12.88 -2.79
N ALA A 78 -16.80 -11.59 -2.79
CA ALA A 78 -16.46 -10.79 -3.95
C ALA A 78 -14.95 -10.79 -4.26
N PHE A 79 -14.09 -10.96 -3.25
CA PHE A 79 -12.63 -10.94 -3.40
C PHE A 79 -11.94 -12.14 -2.73
N LEU A 80 -10.92 -12.68 -3.40
CA LEU A 80 -9.98 -13.62 -2.78
C LEU A 80 -9.00 -12.87 -1.87
N LEU A 81 -8.72 -13.47 -0.72
CA LEU A 81 -7.74 -13.01 0.25
C LEU A 81 -6.46 -13.83 0.13
N PRO A 82 -5.28 -13.20 0.29
CA PRO A 82 -4.07 -13.95 0.56
C PRO A 82 -4.20 -14.80 1.82
N ASP A 83 -3.48 -15.90 1.89
CA ASP A 83 -3.36 -16.73 3.08
C ASP A 83 -2.88 -15.89 4.26
N ASN A 84 -3.45 -16.15 5.44
CA ASN A 84 -3.17 -15.42 6.68
C ASN A 84 -3.58 -13.93 6.64
N VAL A 85 -4.45 -13.53 5.72
CA VAL A 85 -5.09 -12.20 5.74
C VAL A 85 -6.56 -12.35 6.15
N ILE A 86 -6.96 -11.56 7.13
CA ILE A 86 -8.33 -11.53 7.66
C ILE A 86 -8.99 -10.24 7.19
N ALA A 87 -10.16 -10.35 6.58
CA ALA A 87 -11.01 -9.22 6.24
C ALA A 87 -12.20 -9.13 7.22
N THR A 88 -12.36 -7.96 7.83
CA THR A 88 -13.53 -7.67 8.68
C THR A 88 -14.38 -6.59 8.02
N PRO A 89 -15.70 -6.79 7.88
CA PRO A 89 -16.59 -5.82 7.24
C PRO A 89 -16.74 -4.59 8.14
N VAL A 90 -16.71 -3.41 7.53
CA VAL A 90 -17.06 -2.16 8.21
C VAL A 90 -18.58 -2.03 8.19
N LEU A 91 -19.23 -2.35 9.31
CA LEU A 91 -20.69 -2.41 9.42
C LEU A 91 -21.38 -1.04 9.34
N GLN A 92 -20.66 0.03 9.63
CA GLN A 92 -21.17 1.39 9.60
C GLN A 92 -20.39 2.19 8.54
N THR A 93 -20.87 2.13 7.31
CA THR A 93 -20.30 2.88 6.20
C THR A 93 -20.81 4.32 6.25
N SER A 94 -20.00 5.24 6.76
CA SER A 94 -20.20 6.66 6.46
C SER A 94 -19.58 6.97 5.11
N LEU A 95 -20.35 7.62 4.24
CA LEU A 95 -19.82 8.24 3.04
C LEU A 95 -19.22 9.58 3.47
N ASP A 96 -17.93 9.58 3.80
CA ASP A 96 -17.25 10.78 4.27
C ASP A 96 -17.01 11.70 3.07
N ARG A 97 -17.86 12.73 2.92
CA ARG A 97 -17.64 13.84 2.01
C ARG A 97 -16.85 14.91 2.76
N MET A 98 -15.64 15.19 2.30
CA MET A 98 -14.83 16.29 2.80
C MET A 98 -14.64 17.29 1.67
N GLU A 99 -14.84 18.57 1.95
CA GLU A 99 -14.59 19.66 1.01
C GLU A 99 -13.80 20.73 1.76
N GLU A 100 -12.60 21.00 1.28
CA GLU A 100 -11.66 21.89 1.92
C GLU A 100 -11.05 22.82 0.88
N TYR A 101 -10.97 24.10 1.20
CA TYR A 101 -10.37 25.12 0.34
C TYR A 101 -9.02 25.55 0.90
N TYR A 102 -8.02 25.61 0.03
CA TYR A 102 -6.64 25.94 0.37
C TYR A 102 -6.15 27.10 -0.47
N GLU A 103 -5.81 28.21 0.20
CA GLU A 103 -5.24 29.39 -0.47
C GLU A 103 -3.76 29.20 -0.80
N THR A 104 -3.03 28.47 0.05
CA THR A 104 -1.60 28.25 -0.12
C THR A 104 -1.22 26.77 -0.13
N PHE A 105 -0.09 26.47 -0.78
CA PHE A 105 0.48 25.13 -0.73
C PHE A 105 0.88 24.70 0.69
N LYS A 106 1.26 25.65 1.55
CA LYS A 106 1.66 25.34 2.93
C LYS A 106 0.50 24.69 3.70
N ASP A 107 -0.70 25.21 3.52
CA ASP A 107 -1.89 24.72 4.21
C ASP A 107 -2.29 23.34 3.65
N TYR A 108 -2.25 23.19 2.33
CA TYR A 108 -2.55 21.90 1.70
C TYR A 108 -1.50 20.80 2.00
N LYS A 109 -0.23 21.18 2.17
CA LYS A 109 0.86 20.26 2.54
C LYS A 109 0.53 19.51 3.83
N GLN A 110 -0.03 20.19 4.83
CA GLN A 110 -0.38 19.54 6.10
C GLN A 110 -1.41 18.42 5.89
N THR A 111 -2.39 18.63 5.02
CA THR A 111 -3.42 17.64 4.69
C THR A 111 -2.83 16.43 3.97
N ILE A 112 -1.87 16.65 3.08
CA ILE A 112 -1.10 15.57 2.44
C ILE A 112 -0.37 14.75 3.52
N THR A 113 0.42 15.41 4.37
CA THR A 113 1.21 14.73 5.41
C THR A 113 0.32 13.99 6.41
N ASN A 114 -0.73 14.62 6.93
CA ASN A 114 -1.66 14.00 7.89
C ASN A 114 -2.34 12.76 7.29
N THR A 115 -2.75 12.81 6.02
CA THR A 115 -3.37 11.67 5.35
C THR A 115 -2.40 10.48 5.28
N PHE A 116 -1.12 10.74 5.00
CA PHE A 116 -0.12 9.68 4.88
C PHE A 116 0.34 9.13 6.23
N THR A 117 0.63 9.99 7.21
CA THR A 117 0.98 9.55 8.56
C THR A 117 -0.14 8.73 9.20
N ALA A 118 -1.40 9.07 8.94
CA ALA A 118 -2.54 8.27 9.37
C ALA A 118 -2.61 6.90 8.65
N SER A 119 -2.17 6.82 7.38
CA SER A 119 -2.17 5.58 6.61
C SER A 119 -1.03 4.62 6.97
N THR A 120 0.08 5.12 7.51
CA THR A 120 1.24 4.30 7.89
C THR A 120 1.26 3.87 9.36
N GLY A 121 0.24 4.26 10.14
CA GLY A 121 0.15 3.90 11.57
C GLY A 121 1.06 4.71 12.49
N GLY A 122 1.60 5.83 12.01
CA GLY A 122 2.51 6.72 12.75
C GLY A 122 3.91 6.72 12.16
N GLY A 123 4.46 7.91 11.89
CA GLY A 123 5.77 8.07 11.27
C GLY A 123 6.93 7.73 12.21
N TYR A 124 7.96 7.06 11.69
CA TYR A 124 9.24 6.91 12.37
C TYR A 124 10.02 8.24 12.36
N GLY A 125 10.09 8.91 13.52
CA GLY A 125 11.02 10.02 13.79
C GLY A 125 10.41 11.43 13.89
N LEU A 126 11.23 12.37 14.36
CA LEU A 126 10.89 13.78 14.64
C LEU A 126 10.55 14.63 13.40
N PHE A 127 10.58 14.05 12.19
CA PHE A 127 10.44 14.78 10.94
C PHE A 127 9.11 14.47 10.27
N GLN A 128 8.22 15.48 10.19
CA GLN A 128 6.98 15.45 9.40
C GLN A 128 7.29 15.53 7.89
N ALA A 129 7.91 14.47 7.36
CA ALA A 129 8.28 14.36 5.94
C ALA A 129 7.42 13.34 5.17
N SER A 130 6.47 12.66 5.84
CA SER A 130 5.56 11.71 5.19
C SER A 130 4.88 12.34 3.97
N GLY A 131 5.05 11.66 2.83
CA GLY A 131 4.53 12.02 1.52
C GLY A 131 5.15 13.25 0.87
N SER A 132 6.24 13.82 1.41
CA SER A 132 6.85 15.04 0.86
C SER A 132 7.45 14.87 -0.54
N PHE A 133 7.67 13.63 -0.97
CA PHE A 133 8.14 13.29 -2.31
C PHE A 133 7.07 12.56 -3.13
N SER A 134 5.84 12.45 -2.65
CA SER A 134 4.73 11.86 -3.40
C SER A 134 4.40 12.68 -4.65
N ILE A 135 3.84 12.01 -5.67
CA ILE A 135 3.33 12.68 -6.89
C ILE A 135 2.32 13.77 -6.51
N LYS A 136 1.44 13.51 -5.54
CA LYS A 136 0.45 14.47 -5.04
C LYS A 136 1.12 15.72 -4.47
N HIS A 137 2.20 15.57 -3.69
CA HIS A 137 2.95 16.69 -3.16
C HIS A 137 3.63 17.50 -4.27
N GLN A 138 4.38 16.82 -5.16
CA GLN A 138 5.15 17.48 -6.22
C GLN A 138 4.25 18.25 -7.20
N THR A 139 3.23 17.58 -7.75
CA THR A 139 2.30 18.18 -8.72
C THR A 139 1.53 19.37 -8.13
N SER A 140 1.12 19.27 -6.87
CA SER A 140 0.41 20.36 -6.20
C SER A 140 1.34 21.54 -5.95
N LYS A 141 2.55 21.29 -5.44
CA LYS A 141 3.56 22.34 -5.23
C LYS A 141 3.85 23.10 -6.53
N GLU A 142 4.07 22.38 -7.62
CA GLU A 142 4.30 22.95 -8.95
C GLU A 142 3.10 23.77 -9.43
N THR A 143 1.88 23.26 -9.24
CA THR A 143 0.64 23.95 -9.64
C THR A 143 0.47 25.27 -8.88
N PHE A 144 0.58 25.24 -7.55
CA PHE A 144 0.51 26.44 -6.71
C PHE A 144 1.59 27.47 -7.09
N ALA A 145 2.82 27.02 -7.32
CA ALA A 145 3.93 27.90 -7.69
C ALA A 145 3.75 28.52 -9.08
N LYS A 146 3.30 27.73 -10.07
CA LYS A 146 3.17 28.17 -11.47
C LYS A 146 1.98 29.09 -11.68
N TYR A 147 0.82 28.77 -11.09
CA TYR A 147 -0.43 29.45 -11.42
C TYR A 147 -0.88 30.45 -10.35
N LYS A 148 -0.18 30.55 -9.21
CA LYS A 148 -0.61 31.36 -8.04
C LYS A 148 -2.08 31.11 -7.70
N SER A 149 -2.48 29.85 -7.79
CA SER A 149 -3.87 29.42 -7.67
C SER A 149 -4.20 28.96 -6.26
N SER A 150 -5.49 28.89 -5.96
CA SER A 150 -6.02 28.21 -4.78
C SER A 150 -6.58 26.85 -5.19
N LEU A 151 -6.73 25.93 -4.23
CA LEU A 151 -7.17 24.55 -4.46
C LEU A 151 -8.45 24.26 -3.69
N LEU A 152 -9.47 23.77 -4.40
CA LEU A 152 -10.61 23.09 -3.79
C LEU A 152 -10.34 21.58 -3.79
N HIS A 153 -10.25 20.98 -2.60
CA HIS A 153 -10.03 19.55 -2.41
C HIS A 153 -11.33 18.90 -1.94
N THR A 154 -11.90 18.05 -2.78
CA THR A 154 -13.08 17.26 -2.45
C THR A 154 -12.69 15.79 -2.35
N LYS A 155 -13.05 15.14 -1.23
CA LYS A 155 -12.81 13.72 -0.99
C LYS A 155 -14.14 13.01 -0.73
N LEU A 156 -14.29 11.83 -1.33
CA LEU A 156 -15.37 10.90 -1.05
C LEU A 156 -14.75 9.58 -0.61
N VAL A 157 -14.99 9.15 0.63
CA VAL A 157 -14.42 7.90 1.16
C VAL A 157 -15.53 6.90 1.42
N TYR A 158 -15.33 5.69 0.90
CA TYR A 158 -16.15 4.51 1.20
C TYR A 158 -15.22 3.43 1.79
N ARG A 159 -15.45 3.05 3.05
CA ARG A 159 -14.66 2.02 3.74
C ARG A 159 -15.47 0.72 3.77
N SER A 160 -15.06 -0.30 3.01
CA SER A 160 -15.77 -1.58 2.94
C SER A 160 -15.26 -2.61 3.96
N PHE A 161 -13.94 -2.76 4.06
CA PHE A 161 -13.30 -3.77 4.90
C PHE A 161 -12.06 -3.21 5.58
N ASN A 162 -11.78 -3.69 6.80
CA ASN A 162 -10.45 -3.62 7.38
C ASN A 162 -9.73 -4.94 7.12
N LEU A 163 -8.49 -4.86 6.64
CA LEU A 163 -7.64 -6.01 6.37
C LEU A 163 -6.55 -6.08 7.44
N TYR A 164 -6.37 -7.26 8.00
CA TYR A 164 -5.33 -7.57 8.98
C TYR A 164 -4.53 -8.76 8.50
N ARG A 165 -3.23 -8.78 8.81
CA ARG A 165 -2.40 -9.95 8.56
C ARG A 165 -2.13 -10.66 9.89
N ASP A 166 -2.21 -11.98 9.88
CA ASP A 166 -1.96 -12.80 11.05
C ASP A 166 -0.49 -12.63 11.50
N PRO A 167 -0.22 -12.38 12.79
CA PRO A 167 1.13 -12.31 13.33
C PRO A 167 2.02 -13.52 13.04
N VAL A 168 1.46 -14.71 12.79
CA VAL A 168 2.25 -15.92 12.47
C VAL A 168 2.61 -16.04 10.99
N SER A 169 2.29 -15.03 10.18
CA SER A 169 2.58 -15.02 8.75
C SER A 169 4.07 -15.18 8.46
N ALA A 170 4.40 -16.06 7.51
CA ALA A 170 5.76 -16.23 7.03
C ALA A 170 6.26 -14.96 6.32
N LEU A 171 7.55 -14.66 6.48
CA LEU A 171 8.21 -13.59 5.73
C LEU A 171 8.46 -14.02 4.28
N ASP A 172 8.51 -13.04 3.38
CA ASP A 172 8.88 -13.27 2.00
C ASP A 172 10.33 -13.80 1.93
N PRO A 173 10.62 -14.87 1.17
CA PRO A 173 11.97 -15.41 1.03
C PRO A 173 12.99 -14.38 0.54
N GLY A 174 12.58 -13.49 -0.38
CA GLY A 174 13.42 -12.41 -0.88
C GLY A 174 13.77 -11.39 0.21
N PHE A 175 12.83 -11.09 1.12
CA PHE A 175 13.12 -10.28 2.30
C PHE A 175 14.09 -10.99 3.25
N ILE A 176 13.84 -12.26 3.59
CA ILE A 176 14.72 -13.07 4.45
C ILE A 176 16.15 -13.10 3.91
N ASP A 177 16.32 -13.30 2.60
CA ASP A 177 17.63 -13.38 1.97
C ASP A 177 18.42 -12.06 2.08
N ARG A 178 17.74 -10.91 2.03
CA ARG A 178 18.39 -9.62 2.30
C ARG A 178 18.86 -9.50 3.75
N ILE A 179 18.04 -9.92 4.71
CA ILE A 179 18.40 -9.88 6.14
C ILE A 179 19.58 -10.82 6.43
N LYS A 180 19.61 -12.02 5.82
CA LYS A 180 20.74 -12.94 5.92
C LYS A 180 22.04 -12.34 5.38
N GLN A 181 21.99 -11.62 4.26
CA GLN A 181 23.18 -10.94 3.71
C GLN A 181 23.74 -9.91 4.69
N ILE A 182 22.88 -9.13 5.35
CA ILE A 182 23.30 -8.19 6.40
C ILE A 182 23.92 -8.93 7.57
N SER A 183 23.25 -9.98 8.07
CA SER A 183 23.75 -10.80 9.19
C SER A 183 25.14 -11.38 8.91
N ASN A 184 25.37 -11.88 7.69
CA ASN A 184 26.66 -12.42 7.27
C ASN A 184 27.74 -11.32 7.23
N ALA A 185 27.41 -10.14 6.70
CA ALA A 185 28.33 -9.01 6.67
C ALA A 185 28.71 -8.53 8.08
N VAL A 186 27.74 -8.47 9.00
CA VAL A 186 27.97 -8.12 10.42
C VAL A 186 28.86 -9.16 11.10
N SER A 187 28.55 -10.45 10.94
CA SER A 187 29.32 -11.54 11.54
C SER A 187 30.76 -11.61 11.01
N GLY A 188 30.99 -11.16 9.78
CA GLY A 188 32.32 -11.04 9.17
C GLY A 188 33.05 -9.73 9.46
N ASN A 189 32.53 -8.85 10.34
CA ASN A 189 33.07 -7.51 10.61
C ASN A 189 33.16 -6.58 9.38
N PHE A 190 32.34 -6.81 8.34
CA PHE A 190 32.28 -5.98 7.13
C PHE A 190 31.32 -4.79 7.30
N THR A 191 31.66 -3.86 8.20
CA THR A 191 30.78 -2.75 8.62
C THR A 191 30.24 -1.90 7.45
N TYR A 192 31.08 -1.52 6.48
CA TYR A 192 30.63 -0.73 5.32
C TYR A 192 29.65 -1.51 4.44
N GLN A 193 29.89 -2.81 4.24
CA GLN A 193 29.00 -3.67 3.47
C GLN A 193 27.67 -3.88 4.19
N ALA A 194 27.69 -4.12 5.50
CA ALA A 194 26.48 -4.25 6.30
C ALA A 194 25.62 -2.97 6.22
N LYS A 195 26.25 -1.80 6.33
CA LYS A 195 25.56 -0.51 6.18
C LYS A 195 24.92 -0.37 4.80
N TYR A 196 25.67 -0.60 3.72
CA TYR A 196 25.14 -0.54 2.36
C TYR A 196 23.96 -1.50 2.15
N LEU A 197 24.07 -2.74 2.63
CA LEU A 197 23.00 -3.73 2.50
C LEU A 197 21.75 -3.30 3.28
N ALA A 198 21.90 -2.70 4.46
CA ALA A 198 20.78 -2.15 5.22
C ALA A 198 20.09 -0.98 4.48
N GLU A 199 20.85 -0.06 3.90
CA GLU A 199 20.30 1.03 3.07
C GLU A 199 19.54 0.48 1.84
N MET A 200 20.05 -0.60 1.24
CA MET A 200 19.38 -1.27 0.13
C MET A 200 18.08 -1.96 0.55
N VAL A 201 17.97 -2.47 1.80
CA VAL A 201 16.70 -2.99 2.32
C VAL A 201 15.67 -1.88 2.42
N VAL A 202 16.01 -0.72 2.99
CA VAL A 202 15.09 0.42 3.09
C VAL A 202 14.65 0.91 1.72
N LYS A 203 15.56 0.94 0.74
CA LYS A 203 15.23 1.29 -0.64
C LYS A 203 14.25 0.30 -1.29
N ASP A 204 14.47 -0.99 -1.10
CA ASP A 204 13.72 -2.05 -1.78
C ASP A 204 12.37 -2.37 -1.11
N PHE A 205 12.30 -2.27 0.21
CA PHE A 205 11.15 -2.66 1.06
C PHE A 205 10.53 -1.48 1.80
N GLY A 206 11.00 -0.25 1.58
CA GLY A 206 10.43 0.93 2.24
C GLY A 206 10.86 1.08 3.70
N THR A 207 10.21 2.01 4.39
CA THR A 207 10.50 2.39 5.78
C THR A 207 9.50 1.82 6.78
N HIS A 208 8.36 1.32 6.30
CA HIS A 208 7.30 0.65 7.07
C HIS A 208 6.97 -0.67 6.38
#